data_AF-A0A1S0TKP2-F1
#
_entry.id   AF-A0A1S0TKP2-F1
#
_cell.length_a   1.000
_cell.length_b   1.000
_cell.length_c   1.000
_cell.angle_alpha   90.00
_cell.angle_beta   90.00
_cell.angle_gamma   90.00
#
_symmetry.space_group_name_H-M   'P 1'
#
loop_
_entity.id
_entity.type
_entity.pdbx_description
1 polymer ?
#
loop_
_entity_poly.entity_id
_entity_poly.type
_entity_poly.pdbx_seq_one_letter_code
_entity_poly.pdbx_strand_id
1 'polypeptide(L)'
;MKRKEKKTANCAIICPYSEDNSHVIPVCDMLLHLAKCRRLYYKRNGIKTELKRCKYNGCHYILAPEMMLHELTCHSRMLYEECKRKMKYPPVSFQITTSSTNLNELLQGMDSESVDHPDLMTFD
;
A
#
# COMPACT_ATOMS: atom_id res chain seq x y z
N MET A 1 32.40 15.44 -30.20
CA MET A 1 31.05 14.84 -30.14
C MET A 1 30.03 15.92 -29.82
N LYS A 2 29.22 16.36 -30.79
CA LYS A 2 28.15 17.34 -30.53
C LYS A 2 26.95 16.58 -29.96
N ARG A 3 26.61 16.81 -28.69
CA ARG A 3 25.35 16.32 -28.09
C ARG A 3 24.22 16.97 -28.89
N LYS A 4 23.52 16.19 -29.71
CA LYS A 4 22.27 16.61 -30.33
C LYS A 4 21.27 16.79 -29.18
N GLU A 5 21.00 18.04 -28.81
CA GLU A 5 19.84 18.38 -27.99
C GLU A 5 18.61 17.87 -28.75
N LYS A 6 18.07 16.76 -28.27
CA LYS A 6 16.81 16.23 -28.75
C LYS A 6 15.77 17.26 -28.31
N LYS A 7 15.34 18.11 -29.25
CA LYS A 7 14.26 19.08 -29.04
C LYS A 7 13.03 18.25 -28.69
N THR A 8 12.82 18.01 -27.39
CA THR A 8 11.61 17.40 -26.87
C THR A 8 10.51 18.36 -27.26
N ALA A 9 9.69 17.97 -28.23
CA ALA A 9 8.43 18.66 -28.47
C ALA A 9 7.78 18.83 -27.10
N ASN A 10 7.45 20.07 -26.73
CA ASN A 10 6.78 20.39 -25.48
C ASN A 10 5.39 19.74 -25.53
N CYS A 11 5.35 18.44 -25.25
CA CYS A 11 4.14 17.66 -25.23
C CYS A 11 3.40 18.07 -23.96
N ALA A 12 2.30 18.78 -24.16
CA ALA A 12 1.42 19.22 -23.10
C ALA A 12 0.06 18.55 -23.27
N ILE A 13 -0.62 18.33 -22.15
CA ILE A 13 -1.93 17.68 -22.08
C ILE A 13 -2.91 18.56 -21.31
N ILE A 14 -4.19 18.37 -21.57
CA ILE A 14 -5.26 19.03 -20.80
C ILE A 14 -5.59 18.18 -19.57
N CYS A 15 -5.70 18.81 -18.41
CA CYS A 15 -6.10 18.12 -17.18
C CYS A 15 -7.54 17.60 -17.26
N PRO A 16 -7.81 16.31 -17.00
CA PRO A 16 -9.17 15.76 -16.99
C PRO A 16 -10.02 16.24 -15.80
N TYR A 17 -9.41 16.89 -14.81
CA TYR A 17 -10.11 17.44 -13.63
C TYR A 17 -10.35 18.96 -13.72
N SER A 18 -10.01 19.58 -14.84
CA SER A 18 -10.29 20.99 -15.08
C SER A 18 -11.68 21.12 -15.67
N GLU A 19 -12.58 21.79 -14.95
CA GLU A 19 -13.98 21.99 -15.38
C GLU A 19 -14.07 22.72 -16.73
N ASP A 20 -13.17 23.67 -16.97
CA ASP A 20 -13.15 24.50 -18.19
C ASP A 20 -11.95 24.21 -19.12
N ASN A 21 -11.29 23.06 -18.97
CA ASN A 21 -10.06 22.71 -19.72
C ASN A 21 -8.92 23.75 -19.63
N SER A 22 -8.93 24.60 -18.60
CA SER A 22 -7.99 25.69 -18.40
C SER A 22 -6.59 25.23 -18.00
N HIS A 23 -6.46 24.00 -17.53
CA HIS A 23 -5.19 23.44 -17.11
C HIS A 23 -4.50 22.71 -18.27
N VAL A 24 -3.50 23.37 -18.86
CA VAL A 24 -2.57 22.77 -19.84
C VAL A 24 -1.25 22.47 -19.15
N ILE A 25 -0.85 21.20 -19.14
CA ILE A 25 0.24 20.69 -18.29
C ILE A 25 1.31 20.01 -19.15
N PRO A 26 2.60 20.31 -18.98
CA PRO A 26 3.66 19.50 -19.55
C PRO A 26 3.55 18.03 -19.10
N VAL A 27 3.79 17.08 -20.02
CA VAL A 27 3.70 15.64 -19.69
C VAL A 27 4.60 15.24 -18.52
N CYS A 28 5.76 15.90 -18.35
CA CYS A 28 6.66 15.65 -17.21
C CYS A 28 6.05 15.98 -15.84
N ASP A 29 5.13 16.95 -15.79
CA ASP A 29 4.53 17.44 -14.55
C ASP A 29 3.14 16.84 -14.29
N MET A 30 2.63 16.03 -15.24
CA MET A 30 1.28 15.45 -15.22
C MET A 30 0.95 14.76 -13.91
N LEU A 31 1.83 13.87 -13.42
CA LEU A 31 1.52 13.03 -12.25
C LEU A 31 1.33 13.88 -10.98
N LEU A 32 2.22 14.85 -10.76
CA LEU A 32 2.13 15.77 -9.63
C LEU A 32 0.89 16.65 -9.73
N HIS A 33 0.61 17.18 -10.93
CA HIS A 33 -0.58 17.99 -11.17
C HIS A 33 -1.86 17.21 -10.88
N LEU A 34 -1.98 15.99 -11.42
CA LEU A 34 -3.16 15.14 -11.25
C LEU A 34 -3.43 14.86 -9.77
N ALA A 35 -2.40 14.57 -8.97
CA ALA A 35 -2.56 14.34 -7.53
C ALA A 35 -3.23 15.53 -6.83
N LYS A 36 -2.80 16.76 -7.14
CA LYS A 36 -3.39 17.98 -6.56
C LYS A 36 -4.82 18.21 -7.06
N CYS A 37 -5.04 18.18 -8.38
CA CYS A 37 -6.34 18.47 -8.97
C CYS A 37 -7.40 17.44 -8.59
N ARG A 38 -7.03 16.17 -8.53
CA ARG A 38 -7.90 15.07 -8.09
C ARG A 38 -8.33 15.24 -6.63
N ARG A 39 -7.40 15.60 -5.74
CA ARG A 39 -7.74 15.92 -4.34
C ARG A 39 -8.71 17.10 -4.24
N LEU A 40 -8.51 18.15 -5.03
CA LEU A 40 -9.41 19.31 -5.05
C LEU A 40 -10.79 18.95 -5.60
N TYR A 41 -10.85 18.12 -6.65
CA TYR A 41 -12.09 17.60 -7.20
C TYR A 41 -12.91 16.88 -6.11
N TYR A 42 -12.30 15.99 -5.34
CA TYR A 42 -13.01 15.31 -4.24
C TYR A 42 -13.52 16.29 -3.18
N LYS A 43 -12.70 17.28 -2.81
CA LYS A 43 -13.10 18.31 -1.83
C LYS A 43 -14.31 19.11 -2.31
N ARG A 44 -14.32 19.57 -3.57
CA ARG A 44 -15.43 20.36 -4.14
C ARG A 44 -16.72 19.57 -4.23
N ASN A 45 -16.63 18.29 -4.57
CA ASN A 45 -17.78 17.41 -4.73
C ASN A 45 -18.25 16.77 -3.40
N GLY A 46 -17.70 17.18 -2.25
CA GLY A 46 -18.08 16.61 -0.95
C GLY A 46 -17.74 15.13 -0.77
N ILE A 47 -16.84 14.59 -1.60
CA ILE A 47 -16.45 13.19 -1.53
C ILE A 47 -15.50 13.00 -0.35
N LYS A 48 -15.86 12.12 0.59
CA LYS A 48 -15.02 11.79 1.75
C LYS A 48 -13.69 11.20 1.29
N THR A 49 -12.59 11.80 1.75
CA THR A 49 -11.20 11.45 1.37
C THR A 49 -10.52 10.65 2.48
N GLU A 50 -11.21 9.64 3.00
CA GLU A 50 -10.66 8.72 4.00
C GLU A 50 -9.58 7.84 3.35
N LEU A 51 -8.49 7.60 4.08
CA LEU A 51 -7.44 6.68 3.65
C LEU A 51 -7.81 5.26 4.07
N LYS A 52 -7.74 4.33 3.12
CA LYS A 52 -7.92 2.90 3.34
C LYS A 52 -6.61 2.18 3.04
N ARG A 53 -6.34 1.11 3.78
CA ARG A 53 -5.18 0.24 3.56
C ARG A 53 -5.46 -0.74 2.41
N CYS A 54 -4.51 -0.89 1.49
CA CYS A 54 -4.61 -1.90 0.42
C CYS A 54 -4.56 -3.32 0.98
N LYS A 55 -5.37 -4.23 0.44
CA LYS A 55 -5.37 -5.65 0.85
C LYS A 55 -4.13 -6.44 0.38
N TYR A 56 -3.45 -5.98 -0.65
CA TYR A 56 -2.27 -6.65 -1.21
C TYR A 56 -0.95 -6.20 -0.56
N ASN A 57 -0.89 -4.96 -0.07
CA ASN A 57 0.30 -4.40 0.57
C ASN A 57 -0.12 -3.38 1.64
N GLY A 58 0.16 -3.70 2.91
CA GLY A 58 -0.23 -2.89 4.06
C GLY A 58 0.45 -1.52 4.14
N CYS A 59 1.52 -1.29 3.36
CA CYS A 59 2.19 0.01 3.28
C CYS A 59 1.45 1.00 2.37
N HIS A 60 0.51 0.55 1.54
CA HIS A 60 -0.25 1.43 0.66
C HIS A 60 -1.49 1.98 1.39
N TYR A 61 -1.51 3.29 1.59
CA TYR A 61 -2.68 4.04 2.06
C TYR A 61 -3.26 4.84 0.89
N ILE A 62 -4.47 4.47 0.47
CA ILE A 62 -5.11 4.97 -0.75
C ILE A 62 -6.44 5.62 -0.37
N LEU A 63 -6.80 6.71 -1.05
CA LEU A 63 -8.11 7.34 -0.86
C LEU A 63 -9.24 6.35 -1.16
N ALA A 64 -10.26 6.31 -0.30
CA ALA A 64 -11.38 5.37 -0.42
C ALA A 64 -12.04 5.34 -1.82
N PRO A 65 -12.26 6.47 -2.52
CA PRO A 65 -12.81 6.48 -3.88
C PRO A 65 -11.91 5.82 -4.93
N GLU A 66 -10.60 5.73 -4.66
CA GLU A 66 -9.61 5.19 -5.58
C GLU A 66 -9.25 3.73 -5.31
N MET A 67 -9.73 3.16 -4.20
CA MET A 67 -9.32 1.84 -3.76
C MET A 67 -9.58 0.76 -4.82
N MET A 68 -10.74 0.80 -5.48
CA MET A 68 -11.09 -0.18 -6.52
C MET A 68 -10.11 -0.14 -7.70
N LEU A 69 -9.77 1.06 -8.18
CA LEU A 69 -8.80 1.23 -9.28
C LEU A 69 -7.40 0.81 -8.84
N HIS A 70 -7.00 1.18 -7.63
CA HIS A 70 -5.72 0.77 -7.06
C HIS A 70 -5.63 -0.76 -7.00
N GLU A 71 -6.62 -1.46 -6.46
CA GLU A 71 -6.59 -2.93 -6.37
C GLU A 71 -6.51 -3.60 -7.75
N LEU A 72 -7.19 -3.06 -8.76
CA LEU A 72 -7.12 -3.56 -10.13
C LEU A 72 -5.70 -3.46 -10.71
N THR A 73 -4.97 -2.40 -10.35
CA THR A 73 -3.66 -2.03 -10.92
C THR A 73 -2.48 -2.20 -9.96
N CYS A 74 -2.72 -2.71 -8.74
CA CYS A 74 -1.72 -2.77 -7.69
C CYS A 74 -0.61 -3.74 -8.07
N HIS A 75 0.63 -3.25 -8.10
CA HIS A 75 1.78 -4.06 -8.47
C HIS A 75 2.04 -5.21 -7.49
N SER A 76 1.62 -5.07 -6.23
CA SER A 76 1.75 -6.12 -5.20
C SER A 76 0.73 -7.26 -5.35
N ARG A 77 -0.28 -7.13 -6.23
CA ARG A 77 -1.33 -8.14 -6.40
C ARG A 77 -0.76 -9.51 -6.78
N MET A 78 0.17 -9.56 -7.73
CA MET A 78 0.75 -10.82 -8.21
C MET A 78 1.54 -11.54 -7.12
N LEU A 79 2.38 -10.79 -6.39
CA LEU A 79 3.15 -11.33 -5.28
C LEU A 79 2.24 -11.82 -4.15
N TYR A 80 1.20 -11.06 -3.82
CA TYR A 80 0.21 -11.47 -2.82
C TYR A 80 -0.44 -12.81 -3.16
N GLU A 81 -0.93 -12.97 -4.39
CA GLU A 81 -1.56 -14.24 -4.82
C GLU A 81 -0.56 -15.40 -4.85
N GLU A 82 0.71 -15.15 -5.18
CA GLU A 82 1.77 -16.15 -5.09
C GLU A 82 2.04 -16.59 -3.65
N CYS A 83 2.22 -15.65 -2.73
CA CYS A 83 2.38 -15.93 -1.31
C CYS A 83 1.19 -16.70 -0.77
N LYS A 84 -0.03 -16.27 -1.08
CA LYS A 84 -1.27 -16.96 -0.70
C LYS A 84 -1.30 -18.42 -1.17
N ARG A 85 -0.82 -18.68 -2.40
CA ARG A 85 -0.72 -20.04 -2.95
C ARG A 85 0.33 -20.89 -2.21
N LYS A 86 1.49 -20.31 -1.88
CA LYS A 86 2.56 -20.99 -1.12
C LYS A 86 2.14 -21.31 0.32
N MET A 87 1.33 -20.43 0.93
CA MET A 87 0.78 -20.59 2.27
C MET A 87 -0.46 -21.51 2.32
N LYS A 88 -0.83 -22.15 1.20
CA LYS A 88 -1.96 -23.10 1.16
C LYS A 88 -1.76 -24.29 2.11
N TYR A 89 -0.51 -24.70 2.30
CA TYR A 89 -0.17 -25.84 3.15
C TYR A 89 0.17 -25.35 4.56
N PRO A 90 -0.24 -26.10 5.60
CA PRO A 90 0.16 -25.78 6.97
C PRO A 90 1.69 -25.80 7.09
N PRO A 91 2.26 -25.02 8.02
CA PRO A 91 3.69 -25.04 8.28
C PRO A 91 4.18 -26.47 8.49
N VAL A 92 5.24 -26.85 7.78
CA VAL A 92 5.87 -28.16 8.01
C VAL A 92 6.56 -28.08 9.36
N SER A 93 6.17 -28.97 10.28
CA SER A 93 6.89 -29.14 11.53
C SER A 93 8.30 -29.65 11.20
N PHE A 94 9.31 -28.83 11.48
CA PHE A 94 10.71 -29.25 11.38
C PHE A 94 11.23 -29.51 12.79
N GLN A 95 11.81 -30.68 12.99
CA GLN A 95 12.49 -31.02 14.23
C GLN A 95 13.79 -30.22 14.28
N ILE A 96 13.88 -29.29 15.24
CA ILE A 96 15.15 -28.63 15.54
C ILE A 96 15.98 -29.68 16.28
N THR A 97 16.92 -30.32 15.59
CA THR A 97 17.98 -31.07 16.27
C THR A 97 18.85 -30.05 17.00
N THR A 98 18.55 -29.87 18.27
CA THR A 98 19.42 -29.18 19.20
C THR A 98 20.67 -30.06 19.35
N SER A 99 21.66 -29.84 18.48
CA SER A 99 23.02 -30.32 18.75
C SER A 99 23.38 -29.80 20.13
N SER A 100 23.49 -30.73 21.07
CA SER A 100 23.62 -30.53 22.51
C SER A 100 24.60 -29.42 22.87
N THR A 101 24.05 -28.22 23.01
CA THR A 101 24.60 -27.15 23.84
C THR A 101 23.39 -26.60 24.59
N ASN A 102 23.31 -26.97 25.87
CA ASN A 102 22.27 -26.70 26.86
C ASN A 102 21.26 -25.59 26.47
N LEU A 103 20.11 -25.98 25.90
CA LEU A 103 18.95 -25.09 25.72
C LEU A 103 18.01 -25.06 26.95
N ASN A 104 18.36 -25.80 28.00
CA ASN A 104 17.60 -25.83 29.24
C ASN A 104 17.67 -24.48 29.99
N GLU A 105 18.66 -23.62 29.72
CA GLU A 105 18.71 -22.26 30.29
C GLU A 105 17.83 -21.24 29.57
N LEU A 106 17.39 -21.48 28.32
CA LEU A 106 16.59 -20.49 27.57
C LEU A 106 15.08 -20.69 27.73
N LEU A 107 14.63 -21.90 28.07
CA LEU A 107 13.21 -22.25 28.17
C LEU A 107 12.67 -22.26 29.61
N GLN A 108 13.51 -22.16 30.63
CA GLN A 108 13.09 -22.08 32.05
C GLN A 108 12.64 -20.66 32.50
N GLY A 109 12.48 -19.71 31.57
CA GLY A 109 12.02 -18.35 31.87
C GLY A 109 10.55 -18.07 31.57
N MET A 110 9.78 -19.05 31.06
CA MET A 110 8.39 -18.81 30.64
C MET A 110 7.46 -19.87 31.23
N ASP A 111 7.57 -20.07 32.54
CA ASP A 111 6.52 -20.69 33.33
C ASP A 111 5.41 -19.66 33.57
N SER A 112 4.32 -19.81 32.81
CA SER A 112 2.93 -19.64 33.25
C SER A 112 2.65 -18.67 34.40
N GLU A 113 2.32 -17.41 34.08
CA GLU A 113 1.34 -16.66 34.87
C GLU A 113 0.07 -16.45 34.03
N SER A 114 -0.96 -17.21 34.40
CA SER A 114 -2.34 -16.93 34.06
C SER A 114 -2.77 -15.63 34.73
N VAL A 115 -3.16 -14.62 33.94
CA VAL A 115 -3.97 -13.50 34.43
C VAL A 115 -5.21 -13.42 33.56
N ASP A 116 -6.33 -13.88 34.11
CA ASP A 116 -7.66 -13.55 33.63
C ASP A 116 -7.82 -12.02 33.66
N HIS A 117 -7.98 -11.38 32.49
CA HIS A 117 -8.67 -10.09 32.45
C HIS A 117 -9.42 -9.85 31.13
N PRO A 118 -10.74 -9.61 31.17
CA PRO A 118 -11.52 -9.24 30.00
C PRO A 118 -11.53 -7.72 29.85
N ASP A 119 -10.90 -7.17 28.80
CA ASP A 119 -11.12 -5.76 28.44
C ASP A 119 -11.94 -5.64 27.16
N LEU A 120 -13.21 -5.34 27.42
CA LEU A 120 -14.25 -4.86 26.54
C LEU A 120 -13.85 -3.48 25.99
N MET A 121 -13.52 -3.39 24.72
CA MET A 121 -13.36 -2.09 24.04
C MET A 121 -14.74 -1.52 23.71
N THR A 122 -15.31 -0.71 24.62
CA THR A 122 -16.39 0.24 24.28
C THR A 122 -15.78 1.49 23.68
N PHE A 123 -16.34 1.95 22.55
CA PHE A 123 -16.01 3.23 21.93
C PHE A 123 -17.16 4.20 22.20
N ASP A 124 -16.85 5.32 22.85
CA ASP A 124 -17.67 6.54 22.87
C ASP A 124 -17.48 7.34 21.56
#